data_AF-A0A2E5R748-F1
#
_entry.id   AF-A0A2E5R748-F1
#
_cell.length_a   1.000
_cell.length_b   1.000
_cell.length_c   1.000
_cell.angle_alpha   90.00
_cell.angle_beta   90.00
_cell.angle_gamma   90.00
#
_symmetry.space_group_name_H-M   'P 1'
#
loop_
_entity.id
_entity.type
_entity.pdbx_description
1 polymer ?
#
loop_
_entity_poly.entity_id
_entity_poly.type
_entity_poly.pdbx_seq_one_letter_code
_entity_poly.pdbx_strand_id
1 'polypeptide(L)'
;MKIFNNTKKPTYEQHDNEKDNYYQFSSTKFESRPELKENIRVDVCIVGGGFTGIASALYLAKQGYKVLILEAKKIGSGASGRNGGQLGGGLRKEQKVIEKLLGFEHAKELWNMGLEAVEEVKNNIEQFKIDCDLKNGVLTAGYYEQDSKYFLGEIEHMQKKYNYNKYLHLDKIEIREEINSEKYYSGMLNKGSYHLHPLKYLYGIANESLKLKVDIYENSPVLKIHQTENGARIVTKKGEVRADFAVVACNGYLDDLLGNIRNKFMPINNYILATEPLGKEKASTIIKNNYAVSDTRFIIDYYRFSNDWRLIFGGGETFTKNFLSDASSYVKKRMYKVFPYLKYHKIDFCWGGTLAITVNRFPNFGSTYNNKVIYAHGFSGHGVALTTLAGKLISEYISGEKDRFNLFASIPHLTIPGGDLLRRPIYSLGVAYYKLLDTIR
;
A
#
# COMPACT_ATOMS: atom_id res chain seq x y z
N MET A 1 29.36 24.66 -23.02
CA MET A 1 28.56 23.43 -22.82
C MET A 1 27.84 23.57 -21.48
N LYS A 2 26.55 23.98 -21.48
CA LYS A 2 25.79 24.22 -20.24
C LYS A 2 25.52 22.86 -19.57
N ILE A 3 26.17 22.62 -18.45
CA ILE A 3 25.89 21.50 -17.55
C ILE A 3 24.46 21.72 -17.04
N PHE A 4 23.53 20.85 -17.45
CA PHE A 4 22.19 20.82 -16.88
C PHE A 4 22.28 20.32 -15.43
N ASN A 5 22.56 21.22 -14.49
CA ASN A 5 22.29 21.01 -13.07
C ASN A 5 20.78 21.01 -12.86
N ASN A 6 20.12 19.94 -13.28
CA ASN A 6 18.72 19.70 -12.94
C ASN A 6 18.71 18.90 -11.63
N THR A 7 18.83 19.59 -10.49
CA THR A 7 18.71 18.95 -9.18
C THR A 7 17.34 18.29 -9.09
N LYS A 8 17.32 16.95 -9.18
CA LYS A 8 16.11 16.13 -9.14
C LYS A 8 15.41 16.39 -7.80
N LYS A 9 14.25 17.07 -7.82
CA LYS A 9 13.38 17.18 -6.63
C LYS A 9 13.14 15.78 -6.02
N PRO A 10 13.32 15.61 -4.71
CA PRO A 10 12.96 14.38 -3.99
C PRO A 10 11.54 13.93 -4.28
N THR A 11 11.26 12.63 -4.19
CA THR A 11 9.95 12.08 -4.51
C THR A 11 8.85 12.62 -3.57
N TYR A 12 9.17 12.86 -2.30
CA TYR A 12 8.23 13.46 -1.35
C TYR A 12 7.83 14.92 -1.68
N GLU A 13 8.55 15.61 -2.56
CA GLU A 13 8.21 16.96 -3.04
C GLU A 13 7.39 16.96 -4.34
N GLN A 14 7.10 15.78 -4.90
CA GLN A 14 6.40 15.67 -6.19
C GLN A 14 4.87 15.63 -6.03
N HIS A 15 4.36 15.76 -4.79
CA HIS A 15 2.94 15.71 -4.44
C HIS A 15 2.45 17.08 -3.96
N ASP A 16 1.74 17.81 -4.83
CA ASP A 16 1.18 19.14 -4.50
C ASP A 16 -0.36 19.15 -4.42
N ASN A 17 -1.04 18.00 -4.59
CA ASN A 17 -2.52 17.90 -4.65
C ASN A 17 -3.18 17.41 -3.36
N GLU A 18 -2.65 17.76 -2.19
CA GLU A 18 -3.23 17.34 -0.90
C GLU A 18 -4.67 17.83 -0.67
N LYS A 19 -5.03 19.00 -1.23
CA LYS A 19 -6.37 19.59 -1.10
C LYS A 19 -7.47 18.83 -1.85
N ASP A 20 -7.10 18.00 -2.83
CA ASP A 20 -8.03 17.25 -3.69
C ASP A 20 -8.17 15.77 -3.27
N ASN A 21 -7.67 15.41 -2.08
CA ASN A 21 -7.76 14.06 -1.53
C ASN A 21 -8.97 13.93 -0.58
N TYR A 22 -9.96 13.12 -0.99
CA TYR A 22 -11.15 12.82 -0.20
C TYR A 22 -10.80 12.38 1.23
N TYR A 23 -9.79 11.53 1.40
CA TYR A 23 -9.47 11.00 2.73
C TYR A 23 -9.01 12.05 3.71
N GLN A 24 -8.25 13.05 3.24
CA GLN A 24 -7.82 14.15 4.09
C GLN A 24 -9.02 15.04 4.46
N PHE A 25 -9.93 15.25 3.51
CA PHE A 25 -11.15 16.02 3.69
C PHE A 25 -12.11 15.37 4.69
N SER A 26 -12.33 14.05 4.61
CA SER A 26 -13.30 13.32 5.43
C SER A 26 -12.75 12.78 6.76
N SER A 27 -11.47 13.03 7.06
CA SER A 27 -10.84 12.61 8.32
C SER A 27 -10.79 13.74 9.35
N THR A 28 -10.91 13.39 10.64
CA THR A 28 -10.47 14.28 11.72
C THR A 28 -8.98 14.54 11.55
N LYS A 29 -8.59 15.81 11.47
CA LYS A 29 -7.19 16.19 11.24
C LYS A 29 -6.31 15.62 12.36
N PHE A 30 -5.24 14.92 11.97
CA PHE A 30 -4.16 14.60 12.88
C PHE A 30 -3.47 15.90 13.30
N GLU A 31 -3.32 16.10 14.61
CA GLU A 31 -2.73 17.32 15.12
C GLU A 31 -1.27 17.43 14.65
N SER A 32 -0.90 18.59 14.10
CA SER A 32 0.42 18.78 13.53
C SER A 32 1.51 18.52 14.57
N ARG A 33 2.59 17.87 14.14
CA ARG A 33 3.75 17.59 14.98
C ARG A 33 4.90 18.55 14.68
N PRO A 34 5.80 18.83 15.63
CA PRO A 34 6.91 19.74 15.42
C PRO A 34 7.88 19.24 14.35
N GLU A 35 8.65 20.16 13.79
CA GLU A 35 9.84 19.82 12.99
C GLU A 35 11.02 19.54 13.91
N LEU A 36 11.86 18.55 13.58
CA LEU A 36 13.07 18.27 14.32
C LEU A 36 14.05 19.45 14.19
N LYS A 37 14.49 20.01 15.32
CA LYS A 37 15.41 21.14 15.39
C LYS A 37 16.59 20.92 16.35
N GLU A 38 16.72 19.70 16.85
CA GLU A 38 17.69 19.35 17.89
C GLU A 38 18.30 17.98 17.62
N ASN A 39 19.27 17.62 18.45
CA ASN A 39 19.95 16.34 18.37
C ASN A 39 19.39 15.41 19.44
N ILE A 40 18.86 14.25 19.03
CA ILE A 40 18.15 13.33 19.92
C ILE A 40 18.82 11.96 19.91
N ARG A 41 18.86 11.30 21.07
CA ARG A 41 19.17 9.87 21.18
C ARG A 41 17.93 9.07 21.58
N VAL A 42 17.70 7.97 20.86
CA VAL A 42 16.59 7.03 21.06
C VAL A 42 17.07 5.60 20.81
N ASP A 43 16.24 4.61 21.14
CA ASP A 43 16.56 3.22 20.85
C ASP A 43 16.29 2.93 19.37
N VAL A 44 15.15 3.40 18.86
CA VAL A 44 14.75 3.21 17.46
C VAL A 44 14.30 4.51 16.79
N CYS A 45 14.94 4.84 15.66
CA CYS A 45 14.51 5.93 14.78
C CYS A 45 13.83 5.38 13.52
N ILE A 46 12.61 5.80 13.26
CA ILE A 46 11.79 5.35 12.13
C ILE A 46 11.71 6.47 11.10
N VAL A 47 12.01 6.14 9.84
CA VAL A 47 11.96 7.07 8.70
C VAL A 47 10.74 6.76 7.85
N GLY A 48 9.73 7.63 7.95
CA GLY A 48 8.45 7.56 7.22
C GLY A 48 7.25 7.30 8.12
N GLY A 49 6.29 8.23 8.13
CA GLY A 49 5.02 8.20 8.86
C GLY A 49 3.86 7.57 8.08
N GLY A 50 4.15 6.50 7.34
CA GLY A 50 3.14 5.64 6.70
C GLY A 50 2.76 4.44 7.55
N PHE A 51 1.93 3.52 7.03
CA PHE A 51 1.48 2.35 7.79
C PHE A 51 2.62 1.53 8.39
N THR A 52 3.66 1.19 7.61
CA THR A 52 4.80 0.41 8.11
C THR A 52 5.49 1.11 9.28
N GLY A 53 5.76 2.42 9.15
CA GLY A 53 6.47 3.16 10.18
C GLY A 53 5.64 3.36 11.45
N ILE A 54 4.37 3.75 11.32
CA ILE A 54 3.48 3.91 12.48
C ILE A 54 3.22 2.56 13.17
N ALA A 55 3.00 1.48 12.41
CA ALA A 55 2.84 0.15 12.98
C ALA A 55 4.12 -0.30 13.70
N SER A 56 5.31 -0.14 13.10
CA SER A 56 6.58 -0.40 13.78
C SER A 56 6.68 0.37 15.10
N ALA A 57 6.35 1.66 15.09
CA ALA A 57 6.40 2.49 16.29
C ALA A 57 5.46 2.00 17.38
N LEU A 58 4.23 1.65 17.02
CA LEU A 58 3.23 1.11 17.94
C LEU A 58 3.72 -0.17 18.63
N TYR A 59 4.22 -1.17 17.89
CA TYR A 59 4.65 -2.43 18.49
C TYR A 59 5.95 -2.30 19.28
N LEU A 60 6.92 -1.51 18.78
CA LEU A 60 8.16 -1.25 19.51
C LEU A 60 7.89 -0.49 20.83
N ALA A 61 7.03 0.51 20.81
CA ALA A 61 6.67 1.25 22.03
C ALA A 61 5.91 0.37 23.03
N LYS A 62 5.05 -0.56 22.57
CA LYS A 62 4.41 -1.58 23.43
C LYS A 62 5.43 -2.50 24.12
N GLN A 63 6.59 -2.71 23.50
CA GLN A 63 7.71 -3.48 24.07
C GLN A 63 8.64 -2.62 24.96
N GLY A 64 8.35 -1.33 25.13
CA GLY A 64 9.10 -0.43 26.02
C GLY A 64 10.26 0.33 25.36
N TYR A 65 10.46 0.22 24.05
CA TYR A 65 11.49 1.00 23.35
C TYR A 65 11.15 2.49 23.32
N LYS A 66 12.18 3.34 23.45
CA LYS A 66 12.09 4.77 23.12
C LYS A 66 12.14 4.92 21.60
N VAL A 67 11.02 5.31 21.01
CA VAL A 67 10.85 5.38 19.55
C VAL A 67 10.61 6.82 19.10
N LEU A 68 11.25 7.19 17.99
CA LEU A 68 11.03 8.46 17.30
C LEU A 68 10.76 8.24 15.82
N ILE A 69 9.77 8.94 15.26
CA ILE A 69 9.44 8.96 13.82
C ILE A 69 9.85 10.28 13.19
N LEU A 70 10.53 10.21 12.04
CA LEU A 70 10.80 11.34 11.15
C LEU A 70 9.96 11.19 9.88
N GLU A 71 9.04 12.14 9.66
CA GLU A 71 8.19 12.24 8.47
C GLU A 71 8.55 13.48 7.66
N ALA A 72 8.77 13.31 6.36
CA ALA A 72 9.20 14.38 5.46
C ALA A 72 8.12 15.46 5.24
N LYS A 73 6.84 15.09 5.37
CA LYS A 73 5.66 15.96 5.23
C LYS A 73 4.76 15.78 6.46
N LYS A 74 3.49 15.43 6.23
CA LYS A 74 2.51 15.06 7.26
C LYS A 74 2.33 13.55 7.33
N ILE A 75 1.93 13.04 8.49
CA ILE A 75 1.56 11.63 8.67
C ILE A 75 0.52 11.25 7.61
N GLY A 76 0.77 10.15 6.90
CA GLY A 76 -0.11 9.67 5.84
C GLY A 76 -0.04 10.39 4.49
N SER A 77 0.83 11.39 4.33
CA SER A 77 0.97 12.15 3.06
C SER A 77 1.32 11.30 1.84
N GLY A 78 1.98 10.15 2.05
CA GLY A 78 2.34 9.19 0.99
C GLY A 78 1.23 8.19 0.62
N ALA A 79 1.63 7.00 0.16
CA ALA A 79 0.71 5.95 -0.31
C ALA A 79 -0.36 5.53 0.73
N SER A 80 0.00 5.56 2.00
CA SER A 80 -0.85 5.09 3.11
C SER A 80 -2.13 5.92 3.24
N GLY A 81 -2.10 7.23 2.99
CA GLY A 81 -3.27 8.10 3.03
C GLY A 81 -3.95 8.32 1.67
N ARG A 82 -3.57 7.56 0.64
CA ARG A 82 -3.97 7.81 -0.76
C ARG A 82 -4.45 6.57 -1.52
N ASN A 83 -4.47 5.39 -0.91
CA ASN A 83 -4.79 4.11 -1.57
C ASN A 83 -6.30 3.79 -1.64
N GLY A 84 -6.67 2.70 -2.31
CA GLY A 84 -8.07 2.25 -2.44
C GLY A 84 -8.73 1.74 -1.15
N GLY A 85 -7.98 1.50 -0.07
CA GLY A 85 -8.50 1.06 1.22
C GLY A 85 -8.89 -0.41 1.29
N GLN A 86 -8.52 -1.24 0.30
CA GLN A 86 -8.75 -2.68 0.32
C GLN A 86 -7.80 -3.36 1.32
N LEU A 87 -8.37 -4.08 2.28
CA LEU A 87 -7.70 -4.83 3.33
C LEU A 87 -7.82 -6.33 3.01
N GLY A 88 -6.84 -6.87 2.28
CA GLY A 88 -6.81 -8.27 1.87
C GLY A 88 -5.72 -9.08 2.57
N GLY A 89 -5.98 -10.37 2.75
CA GLY A 89 -4.99 -11.33 3.24
C GLY A 89 -4.02 -11.80 2.16
N GLY A 90 -3.08 -12.67 2.54
CA GLY A 90 -2.05 -13.20 1.63
C GLY A 90 -1.11 -12.14 1.06
N LEU A 91 -0.44 -12.47 -0.04
CA LEU A 91 0.42 -11.56 -0.80
C LEU A 91 -0.25 -11.15 -2.12
N ARG A 92 0.36 -10.21 -2.84
CA ARG A 92 -0.18 -9.72 -4.13
C ARG A 92 -0.29 -10.80 -5.21
N LYS A 93 0.54 -11.83 -5.13
CA LYS A 93 0.56 -12.97 -6.07
C LYS A 93 -0.20 -14.15 -5.49
N GLU A 94 -0.69 -14.97 -6.40
CA GLU A 94 -1.57 -16.08 -6.08
C GLU A 94 -0.77 -17.22 -5.48
N GLN A 95 -1.43 -18.02 -4.66
CA GLN A 95 -0.74 -18.90 -3.73
C GLN A 95 0.09 -19.97 -4.46
N LYS A 96 -0.42 -20.47 -5.59
CA LYS A 96 0.30 -21.39 -6.51
C LYS A 96 1.61 -20.80 -7.05
N VAL A 97 1.71 -19.48 -7.20
CA VAL A 97 2.96 -18.82 -7.64
C VAL A 97 3.98 -18.84 -6.51
N ILE A 98 3.54 -18.60 -5.28
CA ILE A 98 4.38 -18.61 -4.08
C ILE A 98 4.90 -20.03 -3.82
N GLU A 99 4.04 -21.04 -3.94
CA GLU A 99 4.41 -22.46 -3.81
C GLU A 99 5.53 -22.86 -4.77
N LYS A 100 5.42 -22.46 -6.05
CA LYS A 100 6.46 -22.73 -7.05
C LYS A 100 7.78 -22.04 -6.74
N LEU A 101 7.73 -20.87 -6.10
CA LEU A 101 8.91 -20.07 -5.81
C LEU A 101 9.65 -20.52 -4.56
N LEU A 102 8.92 -20.87 -3.49
CA LEU A 102 9.48 -21.06 -2.14
C LEU A 102 9.23 -22.44 -1.55
N GLY A 103 8.45 -23.29 -2.23
CA GLY A 103 7.93 -24.54 -1.69
C GLY A 103 6.64 -24.34 -0.89
N PHE A 104 5.91 -25.44 -0.69
CA PHE A 104 4.58 -25.41 -0.08
C PHE A 104 4.58 -24.93 1.39
N GLU A 105 5.51 -25.41 2.21
CA GLU A 105 5.54 -25.04 3.65
C GLU A 105 5.77 -23.54 3.86
N HIS A 106 6.76 -22.96 3.18
CA HIS A 106 6.97 -21.50 3.22
C HIS A 106 5.79 -20.72 2.66
N ALA A 107 5.18 -21.20 1.57
CA ALA A 107 4.00 -20.58 1.02
C ALA A 107 2.84 -20.58 2.04
N LYS A 108 2.65 -21.69 2.75
CA LYS A 108 1.66 -21.85 3.83
C LYS A 108 1.90 -20.92 5.01
N GLU A 109 3.15 -20.77 5.44
CA GLU A 109 3.48 -19.83 6.51
C GLU A 109 3.25 -18.37 6.08
N LEU A 110 3.65 -17.99 4.87
CA LEU A 110 3.36 -16.66 4.30
C LEU A 110 1.85 -16.41 4.17
N TRP A 111 1.07 -17.43 3.81
CA TRP A 111 -0.39 -17.34 3.77
C TRP A 111 -0.98 -17.08 5.16
N ASN A 112 -0.56 -17.86 6.17
CA ASN A 112 -1.00 -17.69 7.55
C ASN A 112 -0.68 -16.30 8.09
N MET A 113 0.54 -15.81 7.84
CA MET A 113 0.92 -14.44 8.16
C MET A 113 0.07 -13.41 7.40
N GLY A 114 -0.27 -13.66 6.14
CA GLY A 114 -1.21 -12.82 5.40
C GLY A 114 -2.60 -12.76 6.02
N LEU A 115 -3.10 -13.88 6.58
CA LEU A 115 -4.37 -13.90 7.33
C LEU A 115 -4.24 -13.15 8.66
N GLU A 116 -3.16 -13.37 9.39
CA GLU A 116 -2.84 -12.65 10.62
C GLU A 116 -2.79 -11.14 10.38
N ALA A 117 -2.23 -10.68 9.26
CA ALA A 117 -2.16 -9.26 8.93
C ALA A 117 -3.54 -8.58 8.90
N VAL A 118 -4.57 -9.28 8.40
CA VAL A 118 -5.96 -8.77 8.38
C VAL A 118 -6.53 -8.75 9.79
N GLU A 119 -6.32 -9.82 10.55
CA GLU A 119 -6.81 -9.91 11.93
C GLU A 119 -6.13 -8.89 12.84
N GLU A 120 -4.84 -8.62 12.65
CA GLU A 120 -4.10 -7.61 13.41
C GLU A 120 -4.64 -6.19 13.14
N VAL A 121 -5.02 -5.88 11.91
CA VAL A 121 -5.72 -4.60 11.61
C VAL A 121 -7.07 -4.54 12.32
N LYS A 122 -7.87 -5.61 12.27
CA LYS A 122 -9.16 -5.68 12.96
C LYS A 122 -9.03 -5.55 14.48
N ASN A 123 -8.06 -6.24 15.07
CA ASN A 123 -7.76 -6.18 16.50
C ASN A 123 -7.36 -4.76 16.91
N ASN A 124 -6.51 -4.08 16.13
CA ASN A 124 -6.17 -2.69 16.38
C ASN A 124 -7.41 -1.77 16.28
N ILE A 125 -8.27 -1.98 15.29
CA ILE A 125 -9.51 -1.21 15.12
C ILE A 125 -10.41 -1.37 16.35
N GLU A 126 -10.61 -2.60 16.82
CA GLU A 126 -11.45 -2.91 17.98
C GLU A 126 -10.83 -2.40 19.28
N GLN A 127 -9.58 -2.77 19.56
CA GLN A 127 -8.86 -2.43 20.80
C GLN A 127 -8.78 -0.92 21.01
N PHE A 128 -8.51 -0.17 19.93
CA PHE A 128 -8.31 1.28 19.99
C PHE A 128 -9.55 2.08 19.58
N LYS A 129 -10.67 1.40 19.30
CA LYS A 129 -11.95 2.01 18.91
C LYS A 129 -11.80 2.96 17.72
N ILE A 130 -11.10 2.52 16.68
CA ILE A 130 -10.79 3.34 15.51
C ILE A 130 -11.99 3.32 14.55
N ASP A 131 -12.72 4.44 14.48
CA ASP A 131 -13.76 4.63 13.46
C ASP A 131 -13.12 4.88 12.09
N CYS A 132 -12.88 3.81 11.33
CA CYS A 132 -12.28 3.86 9.99
C CYS A 132 -13.17 3.25 8.92
N ASP A 133 -14.49 3.24 9.12
CA ASP A 133 -15.46 2.81 8.11
C ASP A 133 -15.24 1.37 7.61
N LEU A 134 -14.81 0.44 8.47
CA LEU A 134 -14.50 -0.95 8.11
C LEU A 134 -15.76 -1.69 7.58
N LYS A 135 -15.65 -2.31 6.41
CA LYS A 135 -16.70 -3.13 5.78
C LYS A 135 -16.13 -4.45 5.28
N ASN A 136 -16.93 -5.51 5.35
CA ASN A 136 -16.51 -6.85 4.93
C ASN A 136 -16.73 -7.09 3.44
N GLY A 137 -15.80 -7.80 2.81
CA GLY A 137 -15.88 -8.31 1.45
C GLY A 137 -15.03 -7.52 0.46
N VAL A 138 -14.20 -8.26 -0.27
CA VAL A 138 -13.50 -7.78 -1.47
C VAL A 138 -13.77 -8.75 -2.60
N LEU A 139 -14.24 -8.24 -3.73
CA LEU A 139 -14.63 -8.99 -4.90
C LEU A 139 -13.60 -8.79 -6.02
N THR A 140 -13.02 -9.90 -6.50
CA THR A 140 -12.25 -9.88 -7.74
C THR A 140 -13.20 -10.11 -8.90
N ALA A 141 -13.38 -9.12 -9.77
CA ALA A 141 -14.29 -9.21 -10.92
C ALA A 141 -13.53 -9.70 -12.16
N GLY A 142 -13.98 -10.82 -12.73
CA GLY A 142 -13.41 -11.41 -13.95
C GLY A 142 -13.77 -10.59 -15.17
N TYR A 143 -12.78 -9.92 -15.76
CA TYR A 143 -12.95 -9.11 -16.97
C TYR A 143 -12.99 -9.96 -18.24
N TYR A 144 -12.45 -11.18 -18.20
CA TYR A 144 -12.40 -12.10 -19.34
C TYR A 144 -13.21 -13.37 -19.07
N GLU A 145 -13.74 -14.01 -20.12
CA GLU A 145 -14.57 -15.22 -20.00
C GLU A 145 -13.87 -16.38 -19.26
N GLN A 146 -12.57 -16.55 -19.52
CA GLN A 146 -11.74 -17.58 -18.90
C GLN A 146 -11.51 -17.39 -17.39
N ASP A 147 -11.76 -16.20 -16.84
CA ASP A 147 -11.52 -15.91 -15.42
C ASP A 147 -12.40 -16.77 -14.51
N SER A 148 -13.59 -17.16 -14.97
CA SER A 148 -14.49 -18.05 -14.22
C SER A 148 -13.83 -19.40 -13.90
N LYS A 149 -13.21 -20.04 -14.90
CA LYS A 149 -12.49 -21.32 -14.73
C LYS A 149 -11.29 -21.14 -13.80
N TYR A 150 -10.60 -20.01 -13.92
CA TYR A 150 -9.48 -19.67 -13.05
C TYR A 150 -9.92 -19.53 -11.58
N PHE A 151 -10.99 -18.78 -11.31
CA PHE A 151 -11.53 -18.61 -9.96
C PHE A 151 -11.97 -19.92 -9.32
N LEU A 152 -12.69 -20.78 -10.04
CA LEU A 152 -13.08 -22.10 -9.53
C LEU A 152 -11.85 -22.94 -9.11
N GLY A 153 -10.81 -22.95 -9.95
CA GLY A 153 -9.58 -23.67 -9.65
C GLY A 153 -8.75 -23.05 -8.53
N GLU A 154 -8.87 -21.74 -8.28
CA GLU A 154 -8.24 -21.08 -7.13
C GLU A 154 -9.01 -21.39 -5.84
N ILE A 155 -10.34 -21.30 -5.86
CA ILE A 155 -11.20 -21.65 -4.72
C ILE A 155 -10.96 -23.08 -4.27
N GLU A 156 -11.00 -24.03 -5.21
CA GLU A 156 -10.75 -25.45 -4.93
C GLU A 156 -9.37 -25.68 -4.31
N HIS A 157 -8.33 -25.04 -4.87
CA HIS A 157 -6.96 -25.15 -4.36
C HIS A 157 -6.84 -24.62 -2.94
N MET A 158 -7.38 -23.42 -2.70
CA MET A 158 -7.32 -22.76 -1.40
C MET A 158 -8.13 -23.50 -0.34
N GLN A 159 -9.26 -24.08 -0.71
CA GLN A 159 -10.02 -24.96 0.18
C GLN A 159 -9.23 -26.23 0.51
N LYS A 160 -8.72 -26.96 -0.50
CA LYS A 160 -8.04 -28.25 -0.31
C LYS A 160 -6.69 -28.15 0.39
N LYS A 161 -5.89 -27.13 0.08
CA LYS A 161 -4.49 -27.01 0.55
C LYS A 161 -4.32 -26.10 1.76
N TYR A 162 -5.20 -25.11 1.91
CA TYR A 162 -5.09 -24.08 2.97
C TYR A 162 -6.30 -24.06 3.91
N ASN A 163 -7.28 -24.94 3.70
CA ASN A 163 -8.55 -24.94 4.45
C ASN A 163 -9.25 -23.57 4.44
N TYR A 164 -9.12 -22.83 3.34
CA TYR A 164 -9.68 -21.49 3.21
C TYR A 164 -10.99 -21.51 2.42
N ASN A 165 -12.11 -21.48 3.14
CA ASN A 165 -13.47 -21.58 2.61
C ASN A 165 -14.19 -20.22 2.49
N LYS A 166 -13.46 -19.10 2.59
CA LYS A 166 -14.04 -17.74 2.52
C LYS A 166 -14.07 -17.16 1.11
N TYR A 167 -13.60 -17.90 0.11
CA TYR A 167 -13.78 -17.55 -1.28
C TYR A 167 -15.09 -18.14 -1.82
N LEU A 168 -15.86 -17.30 -2.49
CA LEU A 168 -17.13 -17.66 -3.14
C LEU A 168 -17.03 -17.29 -4.62
N HIS A 169 -17.39 -18.22 -5.48
CA HIS A 169 -17.51 -17.96 -6.92
C HIS A 169 -18.83 -17.26 -7.19
N LEU A 170 -18.81 -16.30 -8.11
CA LEU A 170 -20.00 -15.69 -8.70
C LEU A 170 -19.94 -16.00 -10.20
N ASP A 171 -21.00 -16.57 -10.74
CA ASP A 171 -21.14 -16.75 -12.17
C ASP A 171 -21.48 -15.42 -12.89
N LYS A 172 -21.76 -15.50 -14.20
CA LYS A 172 -22.04 -14.32 -15.02
C LYS A 172 -23.34 -13.60 -14.64
N ILE A 173 -24.34 -14.33 -14.15
CA ILE A 173 -25.61 -13.76 -13.70
C ILE A 173 -25.38 -13.11 -12.34
N GLU A 174 -24.78 -13.84 -11.41
CA GLU A 174 -24.52 -13.39 -10.04
C GLU A 174 -23.61 -12.15 -9.99
N ILE A 175 -22.55 -12.10 -10.82
CA ILE A 175 -21.66 -10.93 -10.87
C ILE A 175 -22.36 -9.69 -11.42
N ARG A 176 -23.30 -9.86 -12.37
CA ARG A 176 -24.07 -8.76 -12.94
C ARG A 176 -25.12 -8.24 -11.96
N GLU A 177 -25.67 -9.12 -11.12
CA GLU A 177 -26.54 -8.72 -10.02
C GLU A 177 -25.77 -8.03 -8.88
N GLU A 178 -24.53 -8.45 -8.61
CA GLU A 178 -23.69 -7.84 -7.59
C GLU A 178 -23.14 -6.48 -8.04
N ILE A 179 -22.66 -6.40 -9.28
CA ILE A 179 -22.10 -5.20 -9.89
C ILE A 179 -22.90 -4.87 -11.15
N ASN A 180 -23.57 -3.72 -11.16
CA ASN A 180 -24.35 -3.26 -12.30
C ASN A 180 -23.44 -2.71 -13.42
N SER A 181 -22.74 -3.63 -14.09
CA SER A 181 -21.80 -3.44 -15.17
C SER A 181 -21.83 -4.64 -16.11
N GLU A 182 -21.83 -4.38 -17.42
CA GLU A 182 -21.78 -5.43 -18.45
C GLU A 182 -20.35 -5.91 -18.76
N LYS A 183 -19.34 -5.40 -18.03
CA LYS A 183 -17.92 -5.68 -18.31
C LYS A 183 -17.39 -6.96 -17.69
N TYR A 184 -18.14 -7.60 -16.82
CA TYR A 184 -17.65 -8.73 -16.03
C TYR A 184 -18.38 -10.03 -16.37
N TYR A 185 -17.63 -11.12 -16.38
CA TYR A 185 -18.10 -12.46 -16.78
C TYR A 185 -18.21 -13.42 -15.60
N SER A 186 -17.54 -13.13 -14.49
CA SER A 186 -17.57 -13.90 -13.26
C SER A 186 -17.00 -13.08 -12.10
N GLY A 187 -17.07 -13.61 -10.88
CA GLY A 187 -16.43 -13.02 -9.72
C GLY A 187 -15.85 -14.06 -8.76
N MET A 188 -14.90 -13.61 -7.94
CA MET A 188 -14.43 -14.32 -6.77
C MET A 188 -14.49 -13.40 -5.56
N LEU A 189 -15.52 -13.58 -4.73
CA LEU A 189 -15.72 -12.83 -3.50
C LEU A 189 -14.87 -13.43 -2.39
N ASN A 190 -14.11 -12.59 -1.70
CA ASN A 190 -13.38 -12.96 -0.50
C ASN A 190 -14.05 -12.37 0.76
N LYS A 191 -14.72 -13.22 1.54
CA LYS A 191 -15.32 -12.86 2.84
C LYS A 191 -14.31 -12.76 3.99
N GLY A 192 -13.07 -13.19 3.79
CA GLY A 192 -11.96 -12.96 4.72
C GLY A 192 -11.23 -11.64 4.50
N SER A 193 -11.61 -10.88 3.47
CA SER A 193 -11.06 -9.55 3.19
C SER A 193 -12.08 -8.45 3.49
N TYR A 194 -11.60 -7.22 3.62
CA TYR A 194 -12.38 -6.06 4.02
C TYR A 194 -11.96 -4.84 3.22
N HIS A 195 -12.65 -3.72 3.42
CA HIS A 195 -12.17 -2.41 3.01
C HIS A 195 -12.46 -1.37 4.09
N LEU A 196 -11.70 -0.29 4.08
CA LEU A 196 -11.74 0.74 5.11
C LEU A 196 -11.32 2.11 4.55
N HIS A 197 -11.47 3.13 5.38
CA HIS A 197 -10.90 4.45 5.18
C HIS A 197 -9.44 4.47 5.66
N PRO A 198 -8.44 4.43 4.76
CA PRO A 198 -7.05 4.14 5.13
C PRO A 198 -6.41 5.23 5.99
N LEU A 199 -6.70 6.50 5.73
CA LEU A 199 -6.13 7.60 6.53
C LEU A 199 -6.69 7.66 7.96
N LYS A 200 -8.00 7.42 8.15
CA LYS A 200 -8.60 7.30 9.50
C LYS A 200 -7.98 6.14 10.28
N TYR A 201 -7.76 4.98 9.64
CA TYR A 201 -7.06 3.86 10.28
C TYR A 201 -5.64 4.25 10.71
N LEU A 202 -4.85 4.87 9.80
CA LEU A 202 -3.50 5.34 10.09
C LEU A 202 -3.46 6.35 11.24
N TYR A 203 -4.36 7.34 11.25
CA TYR A 203 -4.44 8.32 12.33
C TYR A 203 -4.85 7.68 13.65
N GLY A 204 -5.75 6.71 13.63
CA GLY A 204 -6.11 5.92 14.80
C GLY A 204 -4.88 5.28 15.44
N ILE A 205 -4.12 4.49 14.68
CA ILE A 205 -2.91 3.85 15.22
C ILE A 205 -1.80 4.85 15.58
N ALA A 206 -1.68 5.98 14.87
CA ALA A 206 -0.70 7.02 15.19
C ALA A 206 -1.02 7.73 16.51
N ASN A 207 -2.31 7.99 16.79
CA ASN A 207 -2.75 8.56 18.07
C ASN A 207 -2.46 7.59 19.24
N GLU A 208 -2.60 6.29 19.02
CA GLU A 208 -2.22 5.30 20.03
C GLU A 208 -0.71 5.24 20.26
N SER A 209 0.10 5.36 19.20
CA SER A 209 1.55 5.51 19.35
C SER A 209 1.93 6.72 20.21
N LEU A 210 1.25 7.86 20.04
CA LEU A 210 1.47 9.05 20.88
C LEU A 210 1.15 8.80 22.36
N LYS A 211 0.09 8.04 22.67
CA LYS A 211 -0.24 7.65 24.05
C LYS A 211 0.85 6.77 24.69
N LEU A 212 1.57 6.01 23.88
CA LEU A 212 2.74 5.22 24.27
C LEU A 212 4.04 6.04 24.28
N LYS A 213 3.95 7.37 24.21
CA LYS A 213 5.10 8.31 24.24
C LYS A 213 6.08 8.14 23.07
N VAL A 214 5.58 7.72 21.90
CA VAL A 214 6.35 7.81 20.65
C VAL A 214 6.51 9.28 20.26
N ASP A 215 7.74 9.71 20.03
CA ASP A 215 8.02 11.04 19.50
C ASP A 215 7.79 11.05 17.98
N ILE A 216 7.09 12.05 17.46
CA ILE A 216 6.85 12.19 16.02
C ILE A 216 7.28 13.59 15.60
N TYR A 217 8.10 13.68 14.56
CA TYR A 217 8.50 14.93 13.93
C TYR A 217 8.06 14.94 12.47
N GLU A 218 7.23 15.92 12.12
CA GLU A 218 6.76 16.16 10.75
C GLU A 218 7.65 17.20 10.06
N ASN A 219 7.52 17.35 8.74
CA ASN A 219 8.33 18.28 7.94
C ASN A 219 9.85 18.11 8.14
N SER A 220 10.28 16.90 8.50
CA SER A 220 11.65 16.57 8.90
C SER A 220 12.26 15.56 7.93
N PRO A 221 12.44 15.92 6.64
CA PRO A 221 12.94 14.98 5.64
C PRO A 221 14.34 14.50 6.03
N VAL A 222 14.50 13.18 6.11
CA VAL A 222 15.80 12.55 6.28
C VAL A 222 16.58 12.70 4.99
N LEU A 223 17.79 13.22 5.11
CA LEU A 223 18.70 13.48 3.99
C LEU A 223 19.71 12.35 3.82
N LYS A 224 20.20 11.79 4.93
CA LYS A 224 21.19 10.71 4.96
C LYS A 224 21.02 9.83 6.20
N ILE A 225 21.37 8.55 6.05
CA ILE A 225 21.53 7.61 7.15
C ILE A 225 22.98 7.13 7.11
N HIS A 226 23.72 7.36 8.20
CA HIS A 226 25.09 6.90 8.34
C HIS A 226 25.15 5.73 9.31
N GLN A 227 25.88 4.68 8.95
CA GLN A 227 26.28 3.66 9.90
C GLN A 227 27.22 4.27 10.95
N THR A 228 27.04 3.86 12.19
CA THR A 228 27.97 4.13 13.30
C THR A 228 28.40 2.79 13.90
N GLU A 229 29.37 2.81 14.81
CA GLU A 229 29.84 1.61 15.50
C GLU A 229 28.72 0.85 16.23
N ASN A 230 27.80 1.59 16.88
CA ASN A 230 26.78 1.02 17.76
C ASN A 230 25.33 1.24 17.27
N GLY A 231 25.13 1.63 16.01
CA GLY A 231 23.79 1.93 15.47
C GLY A 231 23.82 2.80 14.22
N ALA A 232 22.89 3.74 14.12
CA ALA A 232 22.77 4.66 12.99
C ALA A 232 22.67 6.13 13.42
N ARG A 233 23.20 7.02 12.57
CA ARG A 233 23.01 8.48 12.65
C ARG A 233 22.14 8.94 11.48
N ILE A 234 20.95 9.44 11.80
CA ILE A 234 19.92 9.87 10.85
C ILE A 234 19.92 11.40 10.78
N VAL A 235 20.23 11.95 9.62
CA VAL A 235 20.49 13.38 9.44
C VAL A 235 19.33 14.05 8.73
N THR A 236 18.80 15.12 9.31
CA THR A 236 17.85 16.05 8.66
C THR A 236 18.54 17.41 8.41
N LYS A 237 17.80 18.40 7.89
CA LYS A 237 18.34 19.75 7.67
C LYS A 237 18.64 20.50 8.98
N LYS A 238 17.84 20.29 10.04
CA LYS A 238 17.85 21.12 11.26
C LYS A 238 18.17 20.33 12.54
N GLY A 239 18.39 19.03 12.44
CA GLY A 239 18.73 18.17 13.58
C GLY A 239 19.16 16.78 13.14
N GLU A 240 19.70 16.00 14.08
CA GLU A 240 20.08 14.61 13.86
C GLU A 240 19.53 13.69 14.95
N VAL A 241 19.31 12.43 14.60
CA VAL A 241 18.94 11.39 15.56
C VAL A 241 20.01 10.31 15.57
N ARG A 242 20.50 9.98 16.76
CA ARG A 242 21.33 8.79 16.99
C ARG A 242 20.45 7.70 17.55
N ALA A 243 20.45 6.54 16.92
CA ALA A 243 19.62 5.42 17.33
C ALA A 243 20.38 4.10 17.29
N ASP A 244 20.06 3.20 18.22
CA ASP A 244 20.64 1.85 18.23
C ASP A 244 20.16 1.04 17.02
N PHE A 245 18.93 1.30 16.56
CA PHE A 245 18.36 0.80 15.31
C PHE A 245 17.68 1.91 14.51
N ALA A 246 17.68 1.78 13.18
CA ALA A 246 16.82 2.58 12.30
C ALA A 246 15.87 1.69 11.49
N VAL A 247 14.64 2.14 11.31
CA VAL A 247 13.65 1.50 10.44
C VAL A 247 13.35 2.42 9.27
N VAL A 248 13.54 1.94 8.04
CA VAL A 248 13.26 2.72 6.83
C VAL A 248 11.96 2.23 6.19
N ALA A 249 10.91 3.03 6.38
CA ALA A 249 9.54 2.75 5.98
C ALA A 249 9.06 3.64 4.82
N CYS A 250 9.97 3.98 3.90
CA CYS A 250 9.72 5.00 2.87
C CYS A 250 8.99 4.48 1.61
N ASN A 251 8.79 3.17 1.46
CA ASN A 251 8.14 2.57 0.28
C ASN A 251 8.63 3.17 -1.07
N GLY A 252 7.73 3.73 -1.89
CA GLY A 252 8.05 4.39 -3.17
C GLY A 252 8.85 5.69 -3.06
N TYR A 253 9.04 6.22 -1.85
CA TYR A 253 9.67 7.50 -1.52
C TYR A 253 11.10 7.32 -1.00
N LEU A 254 11.66 6.11 -1.11
CA LEU A 254 13.00 5.78 -0.61
C LEU A 254 14.10 6.66 -1.22
N ASP A 255 13.89 7.13 -2.45
CA ASP A 255 14.90 7.82 -3.25
C ASP A 255 16.27 7.12 -3.14
N ASP A 256 17.29 7.81 -2.65
CA ASP A 256 18.67 7.30 -2.55
C ASP A 256 19.08 6.96 -1.10
N LEU A 257 18.13 6.98 -0.15
CA LEU A 257 18.42 6.81 1.29
C LEU A 257 19.13 5.49 1.62
N LEU A 258 18.83 4.43 0.88
CA LEU A 258 19.43 3.10 1.02
C LEU A 258 20.22 2.66 -0.23
N GLY A 259 20.72 3.62 -1.01
CA GLY A 259 21.52 3.37 -2.20
C GLY A 259 20.82 2.43 -3.20
N ASN A 260 21.49 1.32 -3.55
CA ASN A 260 21.05 0.40 -4.59
C ASN A 260 19.78 -0.41 -4.25
N ILE A 261 19.30 -0.40 -3.00
CA ILE A 261 18.05 -1.08 -2.62
C ILE A 261 16.86 -0.55 -3.43
N ARG A 262 16.89 0.73 -3.83
CA ARG A 262 15.91 1.34 -4.75
C ARG A 262 15.77 0.61 -6.09
N ASN A 263 16.78 -0.15 -6.52
CA ASN A 263 16.79 -0.85 -7.81
C ASN A 263 15.99 -2.16 -7.78
N LYS A 264 15.47 -2.58 -6.62
CA LYS A 264 14.57 -3.74 -6.50
C LYS A 264 13.11 -3.40 -6.85
N PHE A 265 12.79 -2.11 -7.00
CA PHE A 265 11.43 -1.67 -7.31
C PHE A 265 11.39 -0.42 -8.20
N MET A 266 10.22 -0.19 -8.78
CA MET A 266 9.89 1.04 -9.51
C MET A 266 8.82 1.83 -8.75
N PRO A 267 9.06 3.11 -8.42
CA PRO A 267 8.00 4.03 -8.05
C PRO A 267 7.06 4.26 -9.23
N ILE A 268 5.76 4.06 -9.02
CA ILE A 268 4.71 4.35 -10.00
C ILE A 268 3.68 5.28 -9.37
N ASN A 269 3.01 6.07 -10.20
CA ASN A 269 1.92 6.94 -9.75
C ASN A 269 0.58 6.31 -10.16
N ASN A 270 -0.30 6.10 -9.18
CA ASN A 270 -1.66 5.61 -9.36
C ASN A 270 -2.65 6.72 -8.99
N TYR A 271 -3.81 6.75 -9.63
CA TYR A 271 -4.77 7.85 -9.53
C TYR A 271 -6.16 7.34 -9.15
N ILE A 272 -6.83 8.13 -8.32
CA ILE A 272 -8.15 7.84 -7.78
C ILE A 272 -9.01 9.10 -7.90
N LEU A 273 -10.31 8.91 -8.11
CA LEU A 273 -11.30 9.95 -7.97
C LEU A 273 -12.38 9.54 -6.97
N ALA A 274 -13.12 10.54 -6.46
CA ALA A 274 -14.37 10.31 -5.76
C ALA A 274 -15.47 11.17 -6.39
N THR A 275 -16.62 10.55 -6.66
CA THR A 275 -17.82 11.27 -7.11
C THR A 275 -18.37 12.19 -6.02
N GLU A 276 -19.36 13.01 -6.36
CA GLU A 276 -20.33 13.50 -5.37
C GLU A 276 -21.01 12.33 -4.63
N PRO A 277 -21.58 12.54 -3.43
CA PRO A 277 -22.35 11.51 -2.73
C PRO A 277 -23.51 11.05 -3.61
N LEU A 278 -23.56 9.76 -3.95
CA LEU A 278 -24.64 9.22 -4.80
C LEU A 278 -25.89 8.88 -3.99
N GLY A 279 -25.76 8.77 -2.66
CA GLY A 279 -26.79 8.27 -1.77
C GLY A 279 -26.84 6.73 -1.76
N LYS A 280 -27.29 6.17 -0.62
CA LYS A 280 -27.31 4.72 -0.39
C LYS A 280 -28.13 3.97 -1.43
N GLU A 281 -29.32 4.47 -1.75
CA GLU A 281 -30.23 3.83 -2.71
C GLU A 281 -29.56 3.64 -4.06
N LYS A 282 -28.99 4.71 -4.62
CA LYS A 282 -28.26 4.64 -5.89
C LYS A 282 -27.01 3.78 -5.79
N ALA A 283 -26.22 3.93 -4.73
CA ALA A 283 -25.01 3.13 -4.53
C ALA A 283 -25.31 1.62 -4.52
N SER A 284 -26.41 1.20 -3.87
CA SER A 284 -26.87 -0.20 -3.87
C SER A 284 -27.33 -0.70 -5.24
N THR A 285 -27.67 0.19 -6.19
CA THR A 285 -27.91 -0.21 -7.60
C THR A 285 -26.63 -0.39 -8.40
N ILE A 286 -25.47 0.05 -7.89
CA ILE A 286 -24.17 -0.06 -8.55
C ILE A 286 -23.39 -1.25 -8.01
N ILE A 287 -23.27 -1.35 -6.67
CA ILE A 287 -22.66 -2.47 -5.96
C ILE A 287 -23.63 -2.90 -4.85
N LYS A 288 -24.34 -4.00 -5.07
CA LYS A 288 -25.47 -4.44 -4.24
C LYS A 288 -25.12 -4.53 -2.75
N ASN A 289 -24.01 -5.20 -2.43
CA ASN A 289 -23.61 -5.49 -1.06
C ASN A 289 -22.46 -4.61 -0.55
N ASN A 290 -22.13 -3.51 -1.24
CA ASN A 290 -21.05 -2.60 -0.87
C ASN A 290 -19.69 -3.29 -0.63
N TYR A 291 -19.37 -4.30 -1.44
CA TYR A 291 -18.03 -4.86 -1.48
C TYR A 291 -17.07 -3.87 -2.14
N ALA A 292 -15.79 -3.92 -1.75
CA ALA A 292 -14.78 -3.34 -2.60
C ALA A 292 -14.51 -4.27 -3.79
N VAL A 293 -14.25 -3.71 -4.96
CA VAL A 293 -14.06 -4.46 -6.20
C VAL A 293 -12.68 -4.14 -6.78
N SER A 294 -12.03 -5.13 -7.37
CA SER A 294 -10.93 -4.96 -8.31
C SER A 294 -11.04 -5.98 -9.44
N ASP A 295 -10.64 -5.64 -10.66
CA ASP A 295 -10.70 -6.59 -11.77
C ASP A 295 -9.38 -7.28 -12.10
N THR A 296 -9.42 -8.22 -13.06
CA THR A 296 -8.34 -9.13 -13.44
C THR A 296 -7.40 -8.57 -14.51
N ARG A 297 -7.60 -7.34 -15.00
CA ARG A 297 -6.72 -6.73 -16.00
C ARG A 297 -5.33 -6.46 -15.42
N PHE A 298 -4.32 -6.34 -16.27
CA PHE A 298 -2.98 -5.98 -15.80
C PHE A 298 -2.95 -4.58 -15.18
N ILE A 299 -3.61 -3.61 -15.83
CA ILE A 299 -3.93 -2.32 -15.22
C ILE A 299 -5.35 -2.39 -14.70
N ILE A 300 -5.45 -2.77 -13.43
CA ILE A 300 -6.70 -2.97 -12.73
C ILE A 300 -7.51 -1.67 -12.66
N ASP A 301 -8.84 -1.79 -12.76
CA ASP A 301 -9.73 -0.85 -12.09
C ASP A 301 -10.13 -1.43 -10.74
N TYR A 302 -10.24 -0.56 -9.75
CA TYR A 302 -10.69 -0.91 -8.41
C TYR A 302 -11.58 0.20 -7.86
N TYR A 303 -12.62 -0.16 -7.14
CA TYR A 303 -13.58 0.81 -6.65
C TYR A 303 -14.38 0.29 -5.47
N ARG A 304 -14.92 1.22 -4.69
CA ARG A 304 -15.80 0.97 -3.55
C ARG A 304 -16.56 2.23 -3.19
N PHE A 305 -17.55 2.12 -2.33
CA PHE A 305 -18.16 3.30 -1.73
C PHE A 305 -17.42 3.79 -0.49
N SER A 306 -17.40 5.10 -0.29
CA SER A 306 -17.11 5.73 1.01
C SER A 306 -18.31 5.58 1.96
N ASN A 307 -18.13 5.97 3.23
CA ASN A 307 -19.22 5.92 4.22
C ASN A 307 -20.38 6.87 3.87
N ASP A 308 -20.11 7.98 3.19
CA ASP A 308 -21.13 8.91 2.66
C ASP A 308 -21.59 8.57 1.22
N TRP A 309 -21.32 7.35 0.74
CA TRP A 309 -21.79 6.82 -0.55
C TRP A 309 -21.28 7.55 -1.80
N ARG A 310 -20.05 8.05 -1.76
CA ARG A 310 -19.30 8.45 -2.96
C ARG A 310 -18.66 7.21 -3.56
N LEU A 311 -18.71 7.08 -4.88
CA LEU A 311 -17.92 6.05 -5.55
C LEU A 311 -16.47 6.51 -5.56
N ILE A 312 -15.61 5.83 -4.82
CA ILE A 312 -14.16 5.95 -4.92
C ILE A 312 -13.71 5.00 -6.02
N PHE A 313 -13.17 5.54 -7.10
CA PHE A 313 -12.74 4.77 -8.26
C PHE A 313 -11.26 5.04 -8.54
N GLY A 314 -10.45 4.00 -8.42
CA GLY A 314 -9.05 3.99 -8.78
C GLY A 314 -8.84 3.25 -10.08
N GLY A 315 -8.01 3.82 -10.95
CA GLY A 315 -7.82 3.25 -12.27
C GLY A 315 -6.70 3.92 -13.02
N GLY A 316 -5.79 3.08 -13.52
CA GLY A 316 -4.68 3.53 -14.35
C GLY A 316 -3.46 4.03 -13.58
N GLU A 317 -2.31 3.90 -14.24
CA GLU A 317 -1.00 4.07 -13.64
C GLU A 317 -0.06 4.74 -14.65
N THR A 318 0.78 5.64 -14.15
CA THR A 318 1.87 6.22 -14.93
C THR A 318 3.21 5.84 -14.33
N PHE A 319 4.14 5.53 -15.22
CA PHE A 319 5.52 5.14 -14.92
C PHE A 319 6.49 6.31 -15.12
N THR A 320 5.93 7.52 -15.15
CA THR A 320 6.62 8.79 -15.29
C THR A 320 7.03 9.34 -13.93
N LYS A 321 7.98 10.28 -13.93
CA LYS A 321 8.35 11.01 -12.72
C LYS A 321 7.16 11.81 -12.17
N ASN A 322 6.58 12.63 -13.03
CA ASN A 322 5.56 13.58 -12.64
C ASN A 322 4.18 12.92 -12.66
N PHE A 323 3.30 13.44 -11.82
CA PHE A 323 1.87 13.17 -11.87
C PHE A 323 1.27 13.75 -13.16
N LEU A 324 0.19 13.15 -13.64
CA LEU A 324 -0.61 13.70 -14.73
C LEU A 324 -1.19 15.06 -14.31
N SER A 325 -1.12 16.04 -15.20
CA SER A 325 -1.75 17.35 -14.99
C SER A 325 -3.27 17.25 -14.90
N ASP A 326 -3.87 16.34 -15.67
CA ASP A 326 -5.31 16.05 -15.64
C ASP A 326 -5.55 14.55 -15.33
N ALA A 327 -5.28 14.17 -14.09
CA ALA A 327 -5.57 12.84 -13.58
C ALA A 327 -7.08 12.54 -13.59
N SER A 328 -7.92 13.55 -13.37
CA SER A 328 -9.39 13.39 -13.29
C SER A 328 -9.96 12.86 -14.60
N SER A 329 -9.62 13.49 -15.74
CA SER A 329 -10.07 13.02 -17.06
C SER A 329 -9.56 11.63 -17.39
N TYR A 330 -8.35 11.28 -16.96
CA TYR A 330 -7.78 9.96 -17.18
C TYR A 330 -8.58 8.87 -16.44
N VAL A 331 -8.85 9.05 -15.15
CA VAL A 331 -9.61 8.08 -14.34
C VAL A 331 -11.09 8.06 -14.74
N LYS A 332 -11.71 9.21 -15.05
CA LYS A 332 -13.11 9.30 -15.55
C LYS A 332 -13.34 8.42 -16.76
N LYS A 333 -12.43 8.44 -17.75
CA LYS A 333 -12.54 7.60 -18.96
C LYS A 333 -12.59 6.11 -18.63
N ARG A 334 -11.92 5.67 -17.56
CA ARG A 334 -11.94 4.27 -17.10
C ARG A 334 -13.23 3.97 -16.36
N MET A 335 -13.63 4.82 -15.42
CA MET A 335 -14.90 4.71 -14.70
C MET A 335 -16.10 4.62 -15.66
N TYR A 336 -16.16 5.47 -16.69
CA TYR A 336 -17.27 5.46 -17.66
C TYR A 336 -17.32 4.22 -18.55
N LYS A 337 -16.22 3.45 -18.67
CA LYS A 337 -16.25 2.16 -19.37
C LYS A 337 -16.94 1.09 -18.53
N VAL A 338 -16.82 1.18 -17.20
CA VAL A 338 -17.46 0.26 -16.26
C VAL A 338 -18.89 0.70 -15.97
N PHE A 339 -19.10 1.99 -15.73
CA PHE A 339 -20.39 2.59 -15.36
C PHE A 339 -20.73 3.78 -16.27
N PRO A 340 -21.24 3.56 -17.50
CA PRO A 340 -21.51 4.63 -18.47
C PRO A 340 -22.48 5.71 -17.98
N TYR A 341 -23.42 5.35 -17.10
CA TYR A 341 -24.42 6.26 -16.52
C TYR A 341 -23.82 7.25 -15.51
N LEU A 342 -22.56 7.07 -15.08
CA LEU A 342 -21.88 8.02 -14.18
C LEU A 342 -21.33 9.26 -14.89
N LYS A 343 -21.47 9.37 -16.22
CA LYS A 343 -21.04 10.55 -17.01
C LYS A 343 -21.67 11.87 -16.56
N TYR A 344 -22.86 11.80 -15.97
CA TYR A 344 -23.62 12.98 -15.54
C TYR A 344 -23.37 13.36 -14.07
N HIS A 345 -22.52 12.63 -13.37
CA HIS A 345 -22.18 12.91 -11.97
C HIS A 345 -20.93 13.77 -11.83
N LYS A 346 -20.96 14.65 -10.83
CA LYS A 346 -19.80 15.46 -10.46
C LYS A 346 -18.71 14.60 -9.84
N ILE A 347 -17.47 15.02 -10.08
CA ILE A 347 -16.29 14.48 -9.41
C ILE A 347 -15.79 15.55 -8.45
N ASP A 348 -15.96 15.30 -7.15
CA ASP A 348 -15.60 16.26 -6.10
C ASP A 348 -14.12 16.19 -5.77
N PHE A 349 -13.50 15.01 -5.92
CA PHE A 349 -12.11 14.78 -5.55
C PHE A 349 -11.36 13.98 -6.61
N CYS A 350 -10.08 14.30 -6.80
CA CYS A 350 -9.16 13.48 -7.58
C CYS A 350 -7.74 13.65 -7.06
N TRP A 351 -7.09 12.55 -6.72
CA TRP A 351 -5.74 12.56 -6.21
C TRP A 351 -4.92 11.43 -6.83
N GLY A 352 -3.62 11.50 -6.61
CA GLY A 352 -2.71 10.42 -6.98
C GLY A 352 -1.75 10.11 -5.85
N GLY A 353 -1.22 8.88 -5.83
CA GLY A 353 -0.22 8.44 -4.87
C GLY A 353 0.90 7.65 -5.54
N THR A 354 2.10 7.75 -5.00
CA THR A 354 3.25 6.97 -5.46
C THR A 354 3.38 5.70 -4.63
N LEU A 355 3.53 4.55 -5.30
CA LEU A 355 3.81 3.26 -4.67
C LEU A 355 5.01 2.57 -5.31
N ALA A 356 5.69 1.71 -4.55
CA ALA A 356 6.77 0.87 -5.06
C ALA A 356 6.23 -0.46 -5.59
N ILE A 357 6.55 -0.76 -6.85
CA ILE A 357 6.29 -2.05 -7.48
C ILE A 357 7.61 -2.82 -7.64
N THR A 358 7.71 -3.98 -7.01
CA THR A 358 8.81 -4.92 -7.25
C THR A 358 8.53 -5.76 -8.50
N VAL A 359 9.58 -6.25 -9.16
CA VAL A 359 9.44 -7.04 -10.41
C VAL A 359 8.58 -8.28 -10.21
N ASN A 360 8.80 -9.00 -9.10
CA ASN A 360 8.05 -10.20 -8.72
C ASN A 360 6.72 -9.89 -7.99
N ARG A 361 6.42 -8.60 -7.72
CA ARG A 361 5.26 -8.10 -6.96
C ARG A 361 5.20 -8.54 -5.48
N PHE A 362 6.28 -9.09 -4.93
CA PHE A 362 6.38 -9.40 -3.50
C PHE A 362 6.98 -8.22 -2.72
N PRO A 363 6.65 -8.05 -1.43
CA PRO A 363 7.31 -7.04 -0.61
C PRO A 363 8.78 -7.40 -0.38
N ASN A 364 9.65 -6.39 -0.35
CA ASN A 364 11.08 -6.55 -0.10
C ASN A 364 11.38 -6.14 1.34
N PHE A 365 11.68 -7.14 2.15
CA PHE A 365 12.17 -7.01 3.53
C PHE A 365 13.69 -7.17 3.56
N GLY A 366 14.32 -6.62 4.58
CA GLY A 366 15.72 -6.88 4.84
C GLY A 366 16.36 -5.90 5.79
N SER A 367 17.65 -6.08 5.96
CA SER A 367 18.48 -5.26 6.84
C SER A 367 19.80 -4.92 6.16
N THR A 368 20.43 -3.85 6.63
CA THR A 368 21.78 -3.43 6.27
C THR A 368 22.50 -2.88 7.50
N TYR A 369 23.76 -2.47 7.32
CA TYR A 369 24.61 -1.92 8.39
C TYR A 369 24.63 -2.82 9.63
N ASN A 370 25.09 -4.06 9.46
CA ASN A 370 25.16 -5.07 10.52
C ASN A 370 23.84 -5.27 11.27
N ASN A 371 22.73 -5.34 10.51
CA ASN A 371 21.37 -5.51 11.04
C ASN A 371 20.83 -4.34 11.87
N LYS A 372 21.47 -3.17 11.80
CA LYS A 372 21.04 -1.97 12.52
C LYS A 372 20.11 -1.07 11.72
N VAL A 373 20.03 -1.24 10.41
CA VAL A 373 19.06 -0.54 9.57
C VAL A 373 18.14 -1.55 8.89
N ILE A 374 16.89 -1.58 9.34
CA ILE A 374 15.85 -2.51 8.90
C ILE A 374 14.94 -1.79 7.91
N TYR A 375 14.48 -2.48 6.87
CA TYR A 375 13.52 -1.92 5.93
C TYR A 375 12.44 -2.93 5.52
N ALA A 376 11.26 -2.41 5.20
CA ALA A 376 10.20 -3.15 4.52
C ALA A 376 9.49 -2.20 3.54
N HIS A 377 9.48 -2.55 2.25
CA HIS A 377 8.91 -1.73 1.19
C HIS A 377 8.48 -2.59 -0.01
N GLY A 378 7.95 -1.97 -1.07
CA GLY A 378 7.67 -2.71 -2.31
C GLY A 378 6.42 -3.59 -2.23
N PHE A 379 5.46 -3.22 -1.37
CA PHE A 379 4.21 -3.96 -1.15
C PHE A 379 3.31 -4.07 -2.40
N SER A 380 3.68 -3.44 -3.52
CA SER A 380 3.13 -3.71 -4.85
C SER A 380 1.60 -3.60 -4.97
N GLY A 381 1.03 -2.64 -4.24
CA GLY A 381 -0.41 -2.37 -4.20
C GLY A 381 -1.19 -3.16 -3.15
N HIS A 382 -0.56 -4.12 -2.46
CA HIS A 382 -1.17 -4.97 -1.43
C HIS A 382 -0.65 -4.61 -0.03
N GLY A 383 -0.76 -3.34 0.33
CA GLY A 383 -0.11 -2.78 1.52
C GLY A 383 -0.95 -2.79 2.79
N VAL A 384 -2.26 -2.50 2.71
CA VAL A 384 -3.06 -2.08 3.88
C VAL A 384 -2.97 -3.04 5.08
N ALA A 385 -3.11 -4.35 4.86
CA ALA A 385 -2.92 -5.35 5.91
C ALA A 385 -1.43 -5.57 6.21
N LEU A 386 -0.67 -5.86 5.15
CA LEU A 386 0.69 -6.38 5.24
C LEU A 386 1.67 -5.38 5.85
N THR A 387 1.42 -4.08 5.75
CA THR A 387 2.25 -3.05 6.39
C THR A 387 2.09 -3.01 7.90
N THR A 388 0.91 -3.32 8.43
CA THR A 388 0.68 -3.45 9.88
C THR A 388 1.44 -4.66 10.41
N LEU A 389 1.34 -5.80 9.72
CA LEU A 389 2.15 -6.98 10.04
C LEU A 389 3.65 -6.68 9.92
N ALA A 390 4.09 -6.02 8.85
CA ALA A 390 5.49 -5.64 8.69
C ALA A 390 6.01 -4.85 9.90
N GLY A 391 5.19 -3.94 10.43
CA GLY A 391 5.51 -3.20 11.64
C GLY A 391 5.74 -4.09 12.85
N LYS A 392 4.85 -5.08 13.06
CA LYS A 392 4.97 -6.09 14.12
C LYS A 392 6.22 -6.96 13.94
N LEU A 393 6.46 -7.48 12.73
CA LEU A 393 7.63 -8.30 12.42
C LEU A 393 8.96 -7.54 12.58
N ILE A 394 8.97 -6.23 12.29
CA ILE A 394 10.15 -5.38 12.55
C ILE A 394 10.41 -5.27 14.06
N SER A 395 9.36 -5.15 14.87
CA SER A 395 9.47 -5.16 16.33
C SER A 395 10.05 -6.48 16.84
N GLU A 396 9.51 -7.60 16.37
CA GLU A 396 9.99 -8.96 16.67
C GLU A 396 11.46 -9.13 16.27
N TYR A 397 11.83 -8.66 15.07
CA TYR A 397 13.22 -8.70 14.59
C TYR A 397 14.19 -7.95 15.50
N ILE A 398 13.80 -6.74 15.95
CA ILE A 398 14.62 -5.90 16.84
C ILE A 398 14.71 -6.52 18.24
N SER A 399 13.64 -7.15 18.74
CA SER A 399 13.64 -7.87 20.02
C SER A 399 14.31 -9.25 19.97
N GLY A 400 14.69 -9.75 18.79
CA GLY A 400 15.49 -10.96 18.61
C GLY A 400 14.75 -12.14 17.96
N GLU A 401 13.44 -12.06 17.79
CA GLU A 401 12.59 -13.06 17.13
C GLU A 401 12.55 -12.81 15.61
N LYS A 402 13.54 -13.36 14.89
CA LYS A 402 13.81 -12.94 13.50
C LYS A 402 13.16 -13.81 12.43
N ASP A 403 12.67 -15.00 12.77
CA ASP A 403 12.35 -16.04 11.78
C ASP A 403 11.30 -15.60 10.77
N ARG A 404 10.19 -15.03 11.25
CA ARG A 404 9.08 -14.56 10.41
C ARG A 404 9.48 -13.39 9.50
N PHE A 405 10.28 -12.45 10.02
CA PHE A 405 10.87 -11.39 9.21
C PHE A 405 11.83 -11.95 8.16
N ASN A 406 12.67 -12.91 8.54
CA ASN A 406 13.66 -13.54 7.67
C ASN A 406 13.00 -14.36 6.56
N LEU A 407 11.83 -14.96 6.82
CA LEU A 407 11.04 -15.64 5.79
C LEU A 407 10.63 -14.66 4.68
N PHE A 408 10.13 -13.47 5.02
CA PHE A 408 9.91 -12.42 4.02
C PHE A 408 11.20 -11.96 3.33
N ALA A 409 12.30 -11.81 4.08
CA ALA A 409 13.59 -11.39 3.53
C ALA A 409 14.21 -12.43 2.58
N SER A 410 13.84 -13.72 2.72
CA SER A 410 14.28 -14.82 1.87
C SER A 410 13.70 -14.80 0.46
N ILE A 411 12.63 -14.02 0.23
CA ILE A 411 11.97 -13.95 -1.08
C ILE A 411 12.97 -13.38 -2.10
N PRO A 412 13.28 -14.11 -3.19
CA PRO A 412 14.27 -13.66 -4.15
C PRO A 412 13.73 -12.47 -4.95
N HIS A 413 14.46 -11.34 -4.91
CA HIS A 413 14.13 -10.14 -5.68
C HIS A 413 15.15 -9.87 -6.77
N LEU A 414 14.66 -9.69 -7.99
CA LEU A 414 15.47 -9.20 -9.10
C LEU A 414 15.86 -7.74 -8.85
N THR A 415 17.15 -7.45 -9.00
CA THR A 415 17.66 -6.08 -9.02
C THR A 415 17.74 -5.61 -10.46
N ILE A 416 17.11 -4.49 -10.76
CA ILE A 416 17.07 -3.97 -12.13
C ILE A 416 18.46 -3.44 -12.49
N PRO A 417 19.10 -3.95 -13.56
CA PRO A 417 20.46 -3.56 -13.91
C PRO A 417 20.52 -2.11 -14.41
N GLY A 418 21.70 -1.50 -14.35
CA GLY A 418 21.95 -0.15 -14.88
C GLY A 418 21.35 1.01 -14.10
N GLY A 419 20.90 0.76 -12.85
CA GLY A 419 20.43 1.80 -11.93
C GLY A 419 19.35 2.70 -12.52
N ASP A 420 19.38 3.98 -12.21
CA ASP A 420 18.36 4.94 -12.64
C ASP A 420 18.21 5.08 -14.16
N LEU A 421 19.30 4.87 -14.92
CA LEU A 421 19.32 5.05 -16.37
C LEU A 421 18.47 3.99 -17.08
N LEU A 422 18.65 2.72 -16.72
CA LEU A 422 17.97 1.60 -17.39
C LEU A 422 16.69 1.17 -16.67
N ARG A 423 16.54 1.50 -15.38
CA ARG A 423 15.38 1.07 -14.59
C ARG A 423 14.05 1.51 -15.20
N ARG A 424 13.95 2.76 -15.67
CA ARG A 424 12.72 3.31 -16.28
C ARG A 424 12.42 2.75 -17.67
N PRO A 425 13.37 2.71 -18.61
CA PRO A 425 13.15 2.07 -19.91
C PRO A 425 12.72 0.60 -19.78
N ILE A 426 13.42 -0.20 -18.98
CA ILE A 426 13.11 -1.63 -18.81
C ILE A 426 11.67 -1.82 -18.31
N TYR A 427 11.28 -1.06 -17.28
CA TYR A 427 9.92 -1.16 -16.75
C TYR A 427 8.86 -0.68 -17.73
N SER A 428 9.12 0.41 -18.45
CA SER A 428 8.18 0.96 -19.43
C SER A 428 7.91 -0.02 -20.57
N LEU A 429 8.95 -0.75 -21.02
CA LEU A 429 8.81 -1.83 -21.99
C LEU A 429 7.96 -2.99 -21.44
N GLY A 430 8.22 -3.43 -20.20
CA GLY A 430 7.41 -4.47 -19.55
C GLY A 430 5.93 -4.08 -19.46
N VAL A 431 5.65 -2.82 -19.10
CA VAL A 431 4.28 -2.29 -19.07
C VAL A 431 3.64 -2.27 -20.45
N ALA A 432 4.36 -1.81 -21.47
CA ALA A 432 3.85 -1.78 -22.84
C ALA A 432 3.49 -3.18 -23.34
N TYR A 433 4.34 -4.18 -23.04
CA TYR A 433 4.09 -5.58 -23.34
C TYR A 433 2.80 -6.10 -22.66
N TYR A 434 2.63 -5.89 -21.36
CA TYR A 434 1.43 -6.36 -20.66
C TYR A 434 0.16 -5.61 -21.06
N LYS A 435 0.24 -4.31 -21.40
CA LYS A 435 -0.88 -3.56 -21.98
C LYS A 435 -1.33 -4.14 -23.32
N LEU A 436 -0.38 -4.57 -24.15
CA LEU A 436 -0.67 -5.22 -25.42
C LEU A 436 -1.38 -6.56 -25.19
N LEU A 437 -0.89 -7.38 -24.24
CA LEU A 437 -1.56 -8.64 -23.88
C LEU A 437 -2.99 -8.45 -23.37
N ASP A 438 -3.26 -7.42 -22.57
CA ASP A 438 -4.61 -7.06 -22.12
C ASP A 438 -5.55 -6.66 -23.27
N THR A 439 -5.02 -6.25 -24.42
CA THR A 439 -5.82 -5.85 -25.59
C THR A 439 -6.11 -7.03 -26.52
N ILE A 440 -5.30 -8.09 -26.45
CA ILE A 440 -5.36 -9.27 -27.35
C ILE A 440 -6.13 -10.44 -26.70
N ARG A 441 -6.23 -10.46 -25.36
CA ARG A 441 -7.06 -11.42 -24.61
C ARG A 441 -8.54 -11.06 -24.70
#